data_AF-A0A7Z9XHU3-F1
#
_entry.id   AF-A0A7Z9XHU3-F1
#
_cell.length_a   1.000
_cell.length_b   1.000
_cell.length_c   1.000
_cell.angle_alpha   90.00
_cell.angle_beta   90.00
_cell.angle_gamma   90.00
#
_symmetry.space_group_name_H-M   'P 1'
#
loop_
_entity.id
_entity.type
_entity.pdbx_description
1 polymer ?
#
loop_
_entity_poly.entity_id
_entity_poly.type
_entity_poly.pdbx_seq_one_letter_code
_entity_poly.pdbx_strand_id
1 'polypeptide(L)' 'MKKIVERINLPCTGFFTREMRERGRRVGFSIVTLDGRQGVMAHVDIRSRYRVGEYGVKVQNIDRIAVPSM' A
#
# COMPACT_ATOMS: atom_id res chain seq x y z
N MET A 1 -11.96 2.92 -8.01
CA MET A 1 -11.18 3.65 -6.97
C MET A 1 -10.40 4.88 -7.45
N LYS A 2 -9.75 4.95 -8.64
CA LYS A 2 -8.92 6.12 -9.04
C LYS A 2 -9.66 7.47 -9.19
N LYS A 3 -10.97 7.47 -9.50
CA LYS A 3 -11.72 8.68 -9.90
C LYS A 3 -12.13 9.65 -8.77
N ILE A 4 -12.01 9.28 -7.50
CA ILE A 4 -12.47 10.14 -6.39
C ILE A 4 -11.39 11.13 -5.96
N VAL A 5 -10.12 10.74 -6.03
CA VAL A 5 -8.98 11.55 -5.59
C VAL A 5 -8.74 12.74 -6.51
N GLU A 6 -8.96 12.59 -7.83
CA GLU A 6 -8.80 13.68 -8.81
C GLU A 6 -9.80 14.84 -8.61
N ARG A 7 -10.85 14.63 -7.82
CA ARG A 7 -11.92 15.61 -7.59
C ARG A 7 -11.77 16.43 -6.31
N ILE A 8 -10.76 16.12 -5.48
CA ILE A 8 -10.55 16.80 -4.20
C ILE A 8 -9.42 17.82 -4.38
N ASN A 9 -9.80 19.09 -4.52
CA ASN A 9 -8.90 20.24 -4.63
C ASN A 9 -8.53 20.78 -3.22
N LEU A 10 -8.33 19.87 -2.26
CA LEU A 10 -7.85 20.14 -0.91
C LEU A 10 -6.47 19.49 -0.77
N PRO A 11 -5.56 20.02 0.07
CA PRO A 11 -4.32 19.33 0.42
C PRO A 11 -4.67 18.04 1.16
N CYS A 12 -4.88 16.95 0.40
CA CYS A 12 -5.11 15.63 0.94
C CYS A 12 -3.76 14.95 1.14
N THR A 13 -3.35 14.82 2.40
CA THR A 13 -2.38 13.84 2.83
C THR A 13 -3.08 12.49 2.91
N GLY A 14 -2.51 11.46 2.30
CA GLY A 14 -3.09 10.12 2.38
C GLY A 14 -2.42 9.10 1.48
N PHE A 15 -2.90 7.88 1.58
CA PHE A 15 -2.49 6.76 0.75
C PHE A 15 -3.67 5.85 0.42
N PHE A 16 -3.56 5.16 -0.69
CA PHE A 16 -4.45 4.06 -1.05
C PHE A 16 -3.64 2.77 -1.18
N THR A 17 -4.32 1.65 -0.95
CA THR A 17 -3.74 0.34 -1.18
C THR A 17 -4.14 -0.16 -2.57
N ARG A 18 -3.24 -0.91 -3.20
CA ARG A 18 -3.46 -1.55 -4.50
C ARG A 18 -3.09 -3.03 -4.40
N GLU A 19 -4.02 -3.88 -4.77
CA GLU A 19 -3.77 -5.33 -4.86
C GLU A 19 -2.71 -5.61 -5.92
N MET A 20 -1.71 -6.43 -5.55
CA MET A 20 -0.74 -6.99 -6.46
C MET A 20 -1.18 -8.39 -6.87
N ARG A 21 -1.27 -8.62 -8.17
CA ARG A 21 -1.64 -9.91 -8.74
C ARG A 21 -0.57 -10.37 -9.72
N GLU A 22 -0.14 -11.62 -9.60
CA GLU A 22 0.74 -12.29 -10.55
C GLU A 22 0.07 -13.57 -11.03
N ARG A 23 0.09 -13.82 -12.34
CA ARG A 23 -0.49 -15.02 -12.96
C ARG A 23 -1.94 -15.29 -12.50
N GLY A 24 -2.73 -14.24 -12.29
CA GLY A 24 -4.13 -14.33 -11.84
C GLY A 24 -4.33 -14.56 -10.35
N ARG A 25 -3.27 -14.76 -9.54
CA ARG A 25 -3.34 -14.88 -8.08
C ARG A 25 -2.93 -13.60 -7.39
N ARG A 26 -3.60 -13.26 -6.29
CA ARG A 26 -3.20 -12.12 -5.45
C ARG A 26 -1.96 -12.51 -4.64
N VAL A 27 -0.84 -11.86 -4.93
CA VAL A 27 0.47 -12.11 -4.30
C VAL A 27 0.79 -11.08 -3.21
N GLY A 28 0.04 -9.99 -3.13
CA GLY A 28 0.27 -9.00 -2.09
C GLY A 28 -0.53 -7.72 -2.26
N PHE A 29 -0.08 -6.70 -1.54
CA PHE A 29 -0.64 -5.37 -1.49
C PHE A 29 0.49 -4.34 -1.51
N SER A 30 0.32 -3.33 -2.36
CA SER A 30 1.17 -2.14 -2.39
C SER A 30 0.43 -0.96 -1.76
N ILE A 31 1.18 -0.07 -1.14
CA ILE A 31 0.72 1.24 -0.66
C ILE A 31 1.19 2.29 -1.66
N VAL A 32 0.30 3.20 -2.05
CA VAL A 32 0.59 4.31 -2.95
C VAL A 32 0.04 5.58 -2.32
N THR A 33 0.89 6.56 -2.14
CA THR A 33 0.53 7.85 -1.56
C THR A 33 0.05 8.80 -2.63
N LEU A 34 -0.64 9.85 -2.20
CA LEU A 34 -1.11 10.91 -3.07
C LEU A 34 0.05 11.76 -3.63
N ASP A 35 1.20 11.79 -2.95
CA ASP A 35 2.44 12.45 -3.42
C ASP A 35 3.25 11.59 -4.42
N GLY A 36 2.73 10.44 -4.84
CA GLY A 36 3.34 9.60 -5.87
C GLY A 36 4.38 8.58 -5.37
N ARG A 37 4.63 8.49 -4.07
CA ARG A 37 5.46 7.41 -3.51
C ARG A 37 4.70 6.09 -3.54
N GLN A 38 5.42 5.00 -3.76
CA GLN A 38 4.85 3.65 -3.67
C GLN A 38 5.78 2.70 -2.93
N GLY A 39 5.20 1.71 -2.28
CA GLY A 39 5.94 0.64 -1.62
C GLY A 39 5.13 -0.63 -1.48
N VAL A 40 5.83 -1.76 -1.28
CA VAL A 40 5.17 -3.03 -0.97
C VAL A 40 4.77 -3.01 0.51
N MET A 41 3.48 -3.13 0.78
CA MET A 41 2.92 -3.19 2.14
C MET A 41 2.92 -4.64 2.64
N ALA A 42 2.46 -5.58 1.81
CA ALA A 42 2.41 -6.99 2.15
C ALA A 42 2.66 -7.87 0.91
N HIS A 43 3.35 -9.00 1.07
CA HIS A 43 3.63 -9.94 -0.01
C HIS A 43 3.75 -11.37 0.51
N VAL A 44 3.39 -12.37 -0.29
CA VAL A 44 3.54 -13.80 0.06
C VAL A 44 4.99 -14.20 0.32
N ASP A 45 5.93 -13.62 -0.43
CA ASP A 45 7.36 -13.90 -0.30
C ASP A 45 8.05 -13.15 0.87
N ILE A 46 7.34 -12.25 1.55
CA ILE A 46 7.91 -11.53 2.69
C ILE A 46 7.82 -12.42 3.93
N ARG A 47 8.97 -12.82 4.46
CA ARG A 47 9.04 -13.44 5.78
C ARG A 47 9.11 -12.35 6.85
N SER A 48 7.97 -12.08 7.48
CA SER A 48 7.84 -11.11 8.57
C SER A 48 7.14 -11.73 9.78
N ARG A 49 7.46 -11.22 10.97
CA ARG A 49 6.72 -11.54 12.21
C ARG A 49 5.28 -11.01 12.16
N TYR A 50 5.03 -9.97 11.36
CA TYR A 50 3.72 -9.39 11.13
C TYR A 50 3.15 -9.96 9.83
N ARG A 51 1.99 -10.60 9.89
CA ARG A 51 1.35 -11.24 8.73
C ARG A 51 -0.15 -11.03 8.76
N VAL A 52 -0.77 -11.02 7.58
CA VAL A 52 -2.22 -11.03 7.40
C VAL A 52 -2.54 -12.21 6.48
N GLY A 53 -3.03 -13.30 7.05
CA GLY A 53 -3.17 -14.57 6.32
C GLY A 53 -1.82 -15.11 5.85
N GLU A 54 -1.71 -15.40 4.56
CA GLU A 54 -0.47 -15.86 3.91
C GLU A 54 0.53 -14.73 3.59
N TYR A 55 0.12 -13.46 3.69
CA TYR A 55 0.95 -12.33 3.31
C TYR A 55 1.81 -11.82 4.47
N GLY A 56 3.12 -11.78 4.29
CA GLY A 56 4.01 -11.09 5.22
C GLY A 56 3.93 -9.59 5.05
N VAL A 57 3.76 -8.88 6.15
CA VAL A 57 3.60 -7.42 6.20
C VAL A 57 4.94 -6.76 6.50
N LYS A 58 5.31 -5.78 5.67
CA LYS A 58 6.50 -4.95 5.86
C LYS A 58 6.11 -3.65 6.55
N VAL A 59 5.95 -3.71 7.87
CA VAL A 59 5.49 -2.56 8.69
C VAL A 59 6.37 -1.33 8.51
N GLN A 60 7.67 -1.49 8.28
CA GLN A 60 8.58 -0.37 7.99
C GLN A 60 8.19 0.45 6.75
N ASN A 61 7.60 -0.18 5.72
CA ASN A 61 7.11 0.53 4.55
C ASN A 61 5.79 1.25 4.84
N ILE A 62 4.98 0.72 5.76
CA ILE A 62 3.78 1.42 6.24
C ILE A 62 4.22 2.67 6.98
N ASP A 63 5.12 2.55 7.94
CA ASP A 63 5.59 3.68 8.75
C ASP A 63 6.20 4.79 7.87
N ARG A 64 7.06 4.43 6.90
CA ARG A 64 7.74 5.40 6.03
C ARG A 64 6.85 6.05 4.97
N ILE A 65 5.71 5.46 4.64
CA ILE A 65 4.88 5.91 3.51
C ILE A 65 3.54 6.44 4.01
N ALA A 66 2.92 5.78 5.00
CA ALA A 66 1.66 6.17 5.60
C ALA A 66 1.79 7.32 6.61
N VAL A 67 2.79 7.30 7.49
CA VAL A 67 2.96 8.31 8.55
C VAL A 67 3.26 9.70 8.01
N PRO A 68 4.17 9.91 7.03
CA PRO A 68 4.36 11.23 6.44
C PRO A 68 3.22 11.67 5.52
N SER A 69 2.22 10.79 5.31
CA SER A 69 1.01 11.07 4.56
C SER A 69 -0.21 11.24 5.46
N MET A 70 -0.03 11.39 6.78
CA MET A 70 -1.06 11.87 7.71
C MET A 70 -0.85 13.34 7.99
#